data_AF-A0AAW7W567-F1
#
_entry.id   AF-A0AAW7W567-F1
#
_cell.length_a   1.000
_cell.length_b   1.000
_cell.length_c   1.000
_cell.angle_alpha   90.00
_cell.angle_beta   90.00
_cell.angle_gamma   90.00
#
_symmetry.space_group_name_H-M   'P 1'
#
loop_
_entity.id
_entity.type
_entity.pdbx_description
1 polymer ?
#
loop_
_entity_poly.entity_id
_entity_poly.type
_entity_poly.pdbx_seq_one_letter_code
_entity_poly.pdbx_strand_id
1 'polypeptide(L)'
;MGEMMNIQKEKVRKELVSLCLGELAAALSFWLCFFLLKNRLGDWMSLITILYPLSLLTFILLQGSTYWAILIRRLSNPQFGNGNIPKIYGVLRILDLVLLISGFPFIVWYSQSVRVAIIATLIQLFALIEWVNYFLLRLSYSLNPLVLWKRITKGKLEKSRIAKELG
;
A
#
# COMPACT_ATOMS: atom_id res chain seq x y z
N MET A 1 11.61 -1.55 33.23
CA MET A 1 10.61 -2.16 32.31
C MET A 1 9.96 -1.13 31.36
N GLY A 2 9.68 0.10 31.80
CA GLY A 2 9.13 1.17 30.94
C GLY A 2 10.04 1.67 29.81
N GLU A 3 11.36 1.77 30.03
CA GLU A 3 12.31 2.26 29.01
C GLU A 3 12.46 1.32 27.82
N MET A 4 12.55 0.00 28.05
CA MET A 4 12.60 -1.00 26.96
C MET A 4 11.35 -0.95 26.06
N MET A 5 10.18 -0.65 26.66
CA MET A 5 8.93 -0.55 25.95
C MET A 5 8.87 0.72 25.08
N ASN A 6 9.46 1.84 25.52
CA ASN A 6 9.57 3.06 24.73
C ASN A 6 10.54 2.91 23.54
N ILE A 7 11.71 2.27 23.74
CA ILE A 7 12.67 2.00 22.66
C ILE A 7 12.05 1.13 21.56
N GLN A 8 11.26 0.12 21.93
CA GLN A 8 10.55 -0.72 20.96
C GLN A 8 9.47 0.07 20.19
N LYS A 9 8.70 0.92 20.87
CA LYS A 9 7.71 1.78 20.23
C LYS A 9 8.36 2.73 19.21
N GLU A 10 9.51 3.31 19.53
CA GLU A 10 10.24 4.16 18.59
C GLU A 10 10.76 3.39 17.37
N LYS A 11 11.28 2.18 17.56
CA LYS A 11 11.70 1.32 16.44
C LYS A 11 10.53 0.99 15.51
N VAL A 12 9.40 0.59 16.09
CA VAL A 12 8.15 0.36 15.34
C VAL A 12 7.76 1.61 14.58
N ARG A 13 7.72 2.77 15.24
CA ARG A 13 7.39 4.06 14.59
C ARG A 13 8.29 4.35 13.39
N LYS A 14 9.61 4.17 13.51
CA LYS A 14 10.55 4.38 12.40
C LYS A 14 10.27 3.44 11.22
N GLU A 15 9.94 2.19 11.51
CA GLU A 15 9.60 1.19 10.48
C GLU A 15 8.28 1.53 9.77
N LEU A 16 7.25 1.95 10.52
CA LEU A 16 5.98 2.43 9.95
C LEU A 16 6.17 3.67 9.06
N VAL A 17 7.03 4.61 9.48
CA VAL A 17 7.38 5.79 8.68
C VAL A 17 8.10 5.36 7.40
N SER A 18 9.03 4.41 7.48
CA SER A 18 9.71 3.87 6.30
C SER A 18 8.74 3.22 5.32
N LEU A 19 7.74 2.48 5.81
CA LEU A 19 6.70 1.87 4.97
C LEU A 19 5.82 2.94 4.30
N CYS A 20 5.39 3.94 5.08
CA CYS A 20 4.61 5.07 4.57
C CYS A 20 5.36 5.83 3.46
N LEU A 21 6.66 6.10 3.66
CA LEU A 21 7.52 6.72 2.65
C LEU A 21 7.75 5.80 1.45
N GLY A 22 7.88 4.49 1.66
CA GLY A 22 8.02 3.51 0.59
C GLY A 22 6.82 3.48 -0.35
N GLU A 23 5.61 3.58 0.18
CA GLU A 23 4.38 3.62 -0.63
C GLU A 23 4.24 4.93 -1.41
N LEU A 24 4.58 6.06 -0.80
CA LEU A 24 4.63 7.34 -1.50
C LEU A 24 5.71 7.34 -2.59
N ALA A 25 6.89 6.79 -2.30
CA ALA A 25 7.96 6.65 -3.28
C ALA A 25 7.52 5.76 -4.46
N ALA A 26 6.86 4.63 -4.19
CA ALA A 26 6.32 3.76 -5.25
C ALA A 26 5.30 4.51 -6.11
N ALA A 27 4.35 5.22 -5.50
CA ALA A 27 3.38 6.03 -6.22
C ALA A 27 4.06 7.08 -7.12
N LEU A 28 5.05 7.81 -6.60
CA LEU A 28 5.84 8.77 -7.39
C LEU A 28 6.61 8.11 -8.53
N SER A 29 7.23 6.95 -8.28
CA SER A 29 7.93 6.18 -9.32
C SER A 29 6.99 5.77 -10.45
N PHE A 30 5.78 5.29 -10.15
CA PHE A 30 4.79 4.94 -11.17
C PHE A 30 4.35 6.15 -12.00
N TRP A 31 4.13 7.31 -11.37
CA TRP A 31 3.81 8.56 -12.07
C TRP A 31 4.97 9.05 -12.94
N LEU A 32 6.21 8.93 -12.47
CA LEU A 32 7.40 9.27 -13.25
C LEU A 32 7.52 8.34 -14.47
N CYS A 33 7.31 7.03 -14.30
CA CYS A 33 7.28 6.08 -15.42
C CYS A 33 6.18 6.44 -16.44
N PHE A 34 4.99 6.82 -15.98
CA PHE A 34 3.92 7.27 -16.87
C PHE A 34 4.29 8.55 -17.63
N PHE A 35 4.91 9.52 -16.98
CA PHE A 35 5.33 10.77 -17.62
C PHE A 35 6.35 10.53 -18.74
N LEU A 36 7.30 9.60 -18.52
CA LEU A 36 8.25 9.18 -19.56
C LEU A 36 7.55 8.44 -20.71
N LEU A 37 6.58 7.57 -20.39
CA LEU A 37 5.84 6.79 -21.37
C LEU A 37 4.86 7.64 -22.19
N LYS A 38 4.26 8.67 -21.60
CA LYS A 38 3.35 9.62 -22.26
C LYS A 38 3.95 10.19 -23.54
N ASN A 39 5.23 10.57 -23.53
CA ASN A 39 5.90 11.12 -24.70
C ASN A 39 6.10 10.10 -25.84
N ARG A 40 5.96 8.81 -25.55
CA ARG A 40 6.01 7.72 -26.54
C ARG A 40 4.61 7.32 -27.04
N LEU A 41 3.57 7.62 -26.27
CA LEU A 41 2.18 7.32 -26.60
C LEU A 41 1.54 8.57 -27.22
N GLY A 42 1.60 8.69 -28.54
CA GLY A 42 1.06 9.84 -29.28
C GLY A 42 -0.48 9.88 -29.37
N ASP A 43 -1.19 8.95 -28.73
CA ASP A 43 -2.64 8.78 -28.83
C ASP A 43 -3.34 9.01 -27.49
N TRP A 44 -4.39 9.84 -27.52
CA TRP A 44 -5.17 10.22 -26.35
C TRP A 44 -5.91 9.05 -25.71
N MET A 45 -6.42 8.11 -26.51
CA MET A 45 -7.15 6.95 -26.02
C MET A 45 -6.23 6.00 -25.25
N SER A 46 -5.00 5.82 -25.76
CA SER A 46 -3.95 5.04 -25.12
C SER A 46 -3.51 5.64 -23.77
N LEU A 47 -3.43 6.97 -23.68
CA LEU A 47 -3.15 7.66 -22.41
C LEU A 47 -4.25 7.41 -21.38
N ILE A 48 -5.53 7.54 -21.76
CA ILE A 48 -6.68 7.31 -20.87
C ILE A 48 -6.69 5.86 -20.36
N THR A 49 -6.40 4.91 -21.25
CA THR A 49 -6.38 3.46 -20.93
C THR A 49 -5.36 3.12 -19.85
N ILE A 50 -4.19 3.79 -19.83
CA ILE A 50 -3.15 3.59 -18.81
C ILE A 50 -3.40 4.46 -17.58
N LEU A 51 -3.95 5.66 -17.77
CA LEU A 51 -4.21 6.59 -16.67
C LEU A 51 -5.23 6.04 -15.69
N TYR A 52 -6.24 5.30 -16.17
CA TYR A 52 -7.23 4.66 -15.32
C TYR A 52 -6.60 3.70 -14.27
N PRO A 53 -5.93 2.60 -14.66
CA PRO A 53 -5.33 1.66 -13.71
C PRO A 53 -4.22 2.33 -12.87
N LEU A 54 -3.49 3.30 -13.42
CA LEU A 54 -2.47 4.07 -12.69
C LEU A 54 -3.07 4.92 -11.57
N SER A 55 -4.18 5.60 -11.85
CA SER A 55 -4.88 6.42 -10.86
C SER A 55 -5.48 5.56 -9.75
N LEU A 56 -6.06 4.40 -10.10
CA LEU A 56 -6.57 3.42 -9.15
C LEU A 56 -5.46 2.87 -8.24
N LEU A 57 -4.32 2.48 -8.83
CA LEU A 57 -3.16 2.03 -8.08
C LEU A 57 -2.67 3.11 -7.10
N THR A 58 -2.56 4.35 -7.57
CA THR A 58 -2.14 5.49 -6.74
C THR A 58 -3.11 5.70 -5.58
N PHE A 59 -4.42 5.58 -5.83
CA PHE A 59 -5.45 5.73 -4.82
C PHE A 59 -5.30 4.66 -3.72
N ILE A 60 -5.10 3.39 -4.09
CA ILE A 60 -4.86 2.29 -3.14
C ILE A 60 -3.58 2.53 -2.33
N LEU A 61 -2.48 2.96 -2.97
CA LEU A 61 -1.23 3.29 -2.28
C LEU A 61 -1.37 4.48 -1.31
N LEU A 62 -2.16 5.50 -1.67
CA LEU A 62 -2.45 6.63 -0.78
C LEU A 62 -3.31 6.21 0.42
N GLN A 63 -4.27 5.30 0.24
CA GLN A 63 -4.99 4.68 1.35
C GLN A 63 -4.06 3.88 2.26
N GLY A 64 -3.08 3.18 1.66
CA GLY A 64 -1.91 2.60 2.31
C GLY A 64 -1.21 3.57 3.24
N SER A 65 -0.73 4.67 2.67
CA SER A 65 0.10 5.66 3.33
C SER A 65 -0.66 6.36 4.48
N THR A 66 -1.91 6.76 4.22
CA THR A 66 -2.78 7.38 5.23
C THR A 66 -3.06 6.43 6.39
N TYR A 67 -3.22 5.13 6.13
CA TYR A 67 -3.42 4.12 7.16
C TYR A 67 -2.19 3.99 8.07
N TRP A 68 -0.97 3.93 7.52
CA TRP A 68 0.25 3.91 8.32
C TRP A 68 0.39 5.16 9.18
N ALA A 69 0.05 6.34 8.64
CA ALA A 69 0.05 7.59 9.40
C ALA A 69 -0.95 7.57 10.57
N ILE A 70 -2.15 7.02 10.37
CA ILE A 70 -3.15 6.81 11.43
C ILE A 70 -2.62 5.85 12.49
N LEU A 71 -1.97 4.76 12.09
CA LEU A 71 -1.43 3.76 13.01
C LEU A 71 -0.29 4.34 13.87
N ILE A 72 0.59 5.16 13.28
CA ILE A 72 1.62 5.90 14.03
C ILE A 72 0.98 6.80 15.08
N ARG A 73 -0.08 7.54 14.72
CA ARG A 73 -0.82 8.39 15.67
C ARG A 73 -1.50 7.57 16.77
N ARG A 74 -2.03 6.39 16.44
CA ARG A 74 -2.64 5.47 17.41
C ARG A 74 -1.62 4.88 18.40
N LEU A 75 -0.36 4.69 17.98
CA LEU A 75 0.72 4.24 18.86
C LEU A 75 1.03 5.28 19.96
N SER A 76 0.89 6.57 19.65
CA SER A 76 1.04 7.67 20.61
C SER A 76 -0.22 7.91 21.43
N ASN A 77 -1.41 7.86 20.81
CA ASN A 77 -2.70 8.09 21.45
C ASN A 77 -3.68 6.95 21.10
N PRO A 78 -3.91 5.97 21.99
CA PRO A 78 -4.69 4.77 21.69
C PRO A 78 -6.18 5.04 21.39
N GLN A 79 -6.71 6.19 21.81
CA GLN A 79 -8.09 6.61 21.49
C GLN A 79 -8.24 7.17 20.06
N PHE A 80 -7.14 7.40 19.33
CA PHE A 80 -7.17 7.97 18.00
C PHE A 80 -7.73 6.97 16.97
N GLY A 81 -8.88 7.32 16.39
CA GLY A 81 -9.50 6.52 15.33
C GLY A 81 -10.45 5.41 15.80
N ASN A 82 -11.02 5.51 17.01
CA ASN A 82 -11.91 4.49 17.60
C ASN A 82 -13.35 4.47 17.05
N GLY A 83 -13.71 5.37 16.13
CA GLY A 83 -15.09 5.52 15.64
C GLY A 83 -15.26 5.26 14.15
N ASN A 84 -15.07 6.28 13.33
CA ASN A 84 -15.50 6.25 11.92
C ASN A 84 -14.47 5.63 10.97
N ILE A 85 -13.22 5.46 11.40
CA ILE A 85 -12.13 4.99 10.54
C ILE A 85 -12.41 3.58 9.96
N PRO A 86 -12.82 2.56 10.75
CA PRO A 86 -13.11 1.23 10.20
C PRO A 86 -14.29 1.23 9.22
N LYS A 87 -15.31 2.08 9.45
CA LYS A 87 -16.47 2.20 8.56
C LYS A 87 -16.07 2.82 7.22
N ILE A 88 -15.28 3.89 7.23
CA ILE A 88 -14.79 4.55 6.01
C ILE A 88 -13.95 3.57 5.18
N TYR A 89 -13.00 2.86 5.81
CA TYR A 89 -12.19 1.87 5.11
C TYR A 89 -12.99 0.66 4.62
N GLY A 90 -14.09 0.30 5.28
CA GLY A 90 -15.03 -0.71 4.78
C GLY A 90 -15.72 -0.29 3.48
N VAL A 91 -16.15 0.98 3.39
CA VAL A 91 -16.73 1.54 2.14
C VAL A 91 -15.67 1.64 1.05
N LEU A 92 -14.48 2.15 1.38
CA LEU A 92 -13.35 2.22 0.44
C LEU A 92 -13.00 0.84 -0.12
N ARG A 93 -13.00 -0.21 0.70
CA ARG A 93 -12.78 -1.60 0.25
C ARG A 93 -13.70 -2.02 -0.89
N ILE A 94 -15.00 -1.74 -0.74
CA ILE A 94 -16.01 -2.11 -1.74
C ILE A 94 -15.82 -1.25 -3.00
N LEU A 95 -15.61 0.06 -2.82
CA LEU A 95 -15.38 0.99 -3.91
C LEU A 95 -14.15 0.59 -4.75
N ASP A 96 -13.02 0.30 -4.10
CA ASP A 96 -11.79 -0.10 -4.78
C ASP A 96 -11.95 -1.45 -5.49
N LEU A 97 -12.70 -2.39 -4.91
CA LEU A 97 -12.98 -3.68 -5.54
C LEU A 97 -13.84 -3.50 -6.82
N VAL A 98 -14.85 -2.64 -6.76
CA VAL A 98 -15.70 -2.33 -7.92
C VAL A 98 -14.87 -1.65 -9.03
N LEU A 99 -13.97 -0.73 -8.67
CA LEU A 99 -13.05 -0.11 -9.62
C LEU A 99 -12.05 -1.13 -10.21
N LEU A 100 -11.53 -2.05 -9.39
CA LEU A 100 -10.63 -3.10 -9.86
C LEU A 100 -11.30 -4.05 -10.87
N ILE A 101 -12.53 -4.49 -10.58
CA ILE A 101 -13.27 -5.39 -11.46
C ILE A 101 -13.66 -4.66 -12.75
N SER A 102 -14.11 -3.41 -12.65
CA SER A 102 -14.51 -2.63 -13.84
C SER A 102 -13.33 -2.17 -14.71
N GLY A 103 -12.10 -2.13 -14.17
CA GLY A 103 -10.89 -1.84 -14.95
C GLY A 103 -10.55 -2.88 -16.01
N PHE A 104 -10.84 -4.17 -15.80
CA PHE A 104 -10.58 -5.21 -16.80
C PHE A 104 -11.37 -5.02 -18.11
N PRO A 105 -12.71 -4.90 -18.09
CA PRO A 105 -13.48 -4.63 -19.31
C PRO A 105 -13.16 -3.24 -19.89
N PHE A 106 -12.85 -2.24 -19.05
CA PHE A 106 -12.43 -0.92 -19.51
C PHE A 106 -11.17 -1.00 -20.40
N ILE A 107 -10.14 -1.73 -19.96
CA ILE A 107 -8.91 -1.91 -20.73
C ILE A 107 -9.20 -2.62 -22.06
N VAL A 108 -10.02 -3.68 -22.06
CA VAL A 108 -10.33 -4.44 -23.29
C VAL A 108 -11.08 -3.58 -24.31
N TRP A 109 -12.02 -2.73 -23.86
CA TRP A 109 -12.85 -1.92 -24.76
C TRP A 109 -12.12 -0.69 -25.32
N TYR A 110 -11.25 -0.06 -24.52
CA TYR A 110 -10.58 1.18 -24.89
C TYR A 110 -9.18 0.99 -25.49
N SER A 111 -8.54 -0.17 -25.30
CA SER A 111 -7.19 -0.37 -25.82
C SER A 111 -7.16 -0.40 -27.35
N GLN A 112 -6.40 0.52 -27.94
CA GLN A 112 -6.17 0.59 -29.39
C GLN A 112 -4.94 -0.22 -29.82
N SER A 113 -4.15 -0.70 -28.87
CA SER A 113 -2.87 -1.34 -29.13
C SER A 113 -2.59 -2.44 -28.11
N VAL A 114 -2.15 -3.60 -28.59
CA VAL A 114 -1.79 -4.75 -27.75
C VAL A 114 -0.73 -4.36 -26.71
N ARG A 115 0.24 -3.53 -27.08
CA ARG A 115 1.27 -3.02 -26.14
C ARG A 115 0.68 -2.21 -24.99
N VAL A 116 -0.28 -1.34 -25.29
CA VAL A 116 -0.97 -0.50 -24.29
C VAL A 116 -1.84 -1.37 -23.40
N ALA A 117 -2.55 -2.34 -23.98
CA ALA A 117 -3.34 -3.32 -23.23
C ALA A 117 -2.46 -4.08 -22.23
N ILE A 118 -1.32 -4.62 -22.66
CA ILE A 118 -0.39 -5.35 -21.78
C ILE A 118 0.08 -4.46 -20.63
N ILE A 119 0.52 -3.22 -20.90
CA ILE A 119 0.98 -2.30 -19.85
C ILE A 119 -0.16 -1.97 -18.87
N ALA A 120 -1.35 -1.64 -19.38
CA ALA A 120 -2.50 -1.31 -18.56
C ALA A 120 -2.94 -2.51 -17.70
N THR A 121 -2.97 -3.71 -18.27
CA THR A 121 -3.27 -4.96 -17.55
C THR A 121 -2.22 -5.25 -16.47
N LEU A 122 -0.93 -5.04 -16.73
CA LEU A 122 0.12 -5.22 -15.73
C LEU A 122 -0.07 -4.25 -14.54
N ILE A 123 -0.38 -2.99 -14.81
CA ILE A 123 -0.66 -2.00 -13.75
C ILE A 123 -1.93 -2.40 -12.99
N GLN A 124 -2.98 -2.85 -13.68
CA GLN A 124 -4.22 -3.32 -13.07
C GLN A 124 -3.99 -4.54 -12.16
N LEU A 125 -3.17 -5.50 -12.59
CA LEU A 125 -2.78 -6.65 -11.78
C LEU A 125 -1.96 -6.24 -10.56
N PHE A 126 -1.06 -5.27 -10.71
CA PHE A 126 -0.31 -4.72 -9.59
C PHE A 126 -1.23 -4.02 -8.59
N ALA A 127 -2.23 -3.26 -9.07
CA ALA A 127 -3.27 -2.67 -8.23
C ALA A 127 -4.10 -3.74 -7.48
N LEU A 128 -4.42 -4.86 -8.14
CA LEU A 128 -5.07 -6.00 -7.49
C LEU A 128 -4.20 -6.58 -6.37
N ILE A 129 -2.90 -6.77 -6.61
CA ILE A 129 -1.95 -7.27 -5.60
C ILE A 129 -1.87 -6.31 -4.42
N GLU A 130 -1.76 -5.00 -4.67
CA GLU A 130 -1.75 -3.99 -3.61
C GLU A 130 -3.07 -3.95 -2.85
N TRP A 131 -4.21 -4.10 -3.53
CA TRP A 131 -5.53 -4.20 -2.87
C TRP A 131 -5.63 -5.44 -1.98
N VAL A 132 -5.19 -6.61 -2.46
CA VAL A 132 -5.15 -7.83 -1.65
C VAL A 132 -4.21 -7.65 -0.46
N ASN A 133 -3.02 -7.09 -0.67
CA ASN A 133 -2.08 -6.79 0.40
C ASN A 133 -2.68 -5.80 1.41
N TYR A 134 -3.35 -4.77 0.94
CA TYR A 134 -3.92 -3.75 1.80
C TYR A 134 -5.13 -4.28 2.58
N PHE A 135 -6.13 -4.85 1.91
CA PHE A 135 -7.38 -5.24 2.54
C PHE A 135 -7.34 -6.63 3.19
N LEU A 136 -6.60 -7.59 2.62
CA LEU A 136 -6.53 -8.95 3.17
C LEU A 136 -5.43 -9.08 4.22
N LEU A 137 -4.25 -8.49 3.98
CA LEU A 137 -3.17 -8.48 4.95
C LEU A 137 -3.34 -7.30 5.92
N ARG A 138 -3.20 -6.04 5.50
CA ARG A 138 -3.10 -4.89 6.44
C ARG A 138 -4.38 -4.59 7.22
N LEU A 139 -5.56 -4.67 6.61
CA LEU A 139 -6.84 -4.43 7.30
C LEU A 139 -7.15 -5.55 8.31
N SER A 140 -6.82 -6.80 7.97
CA SER A 140 -6.97 -7.95 8.85
C SER A 140 -6.04 -7.85 10.08
N TYR A 141 -4.84 -7.28 9.92
CA TYR A 141 -3.93 -6.96 11.02
C TYR A 141 -4.39 -5.76 11.88
N SER A 142 -5.19 -4.83 11.32
CA SER A 142 -5.69 -3.62 11.99
C SER A 142 -6.51 -3.91 13.26
N LEU A 143 -7.24 -5.03 13.27
CA LEU A 143 -8.03 -5.48 14.41
C LEU A 143 -7.15 -5.90 15.60
N ASN A 144 -5.85 -6.16 15.38
CA ASN A 144 -4.93 -6.65 16.40
C ASN A 144 -3.52 -6.03 16.27
N PRO A 145 -3.29 -4.79 16.76
CA PRO A 145 -1.98 -4.10 16.70
C PRO A 145 -0.83 -4.90 17.36
N LEU A 146 -1.17 -5.86 18.23
CA LEU A 146 -0.25 -6.79 18.87
C LEU A 146 0.46 -7.73 17.87
N VAL A 147 -0.19 -8.11 16.76
CA VAL A 147 0.40 -9.03 15.77
C VAL A 147 1.48 -8.33 14.95
N LEU A 148 1.24 -7.06 14.58
CA LEU A 148 2.23 -6.23 13.89
C LEU A 148 3.44 -5.95 14.80
N TRP A 149 3.18 -5.64 16.08
CA TRP A 149 4.23 -5.52 17.09
C TRP A 149 5.03 -6.82 17.21
N LYS A 150 4.37 -7.98 17.25
CA LYS A 150 5.02 -9.30 17.34
C LYS A 150 5.91 -9.59 16.13
N ARG A 151 5.57 -9.09 14.93
CA ARG A 151 6.40 -9.30 13.73
C ARG A 151 7.51 -8.26 13.58
N ILE A 152 7.35 -7.00 13.98
CA ILE A 152 8.46 -6.03 14.03
C ILE A 152 9.46 -6.43 15.13
N THR A 153 8.98 -6.95 16.26
CA THR A 153 9.86 -7.52 17.30
C THR A 153 10.49 -8.84 16.86
N LYS A 154 9.75 -9.77 16.25
CA LYS A 154 10.33 -11.04 15.74
C LYS A 154 11.23 -10.86 14.51
N GLY A 155 10.93 -9.92 13.61
CA GLY A 155 11.69 -9.63 12.39
C GLY A 155 13.04 -8.95 12.63
N LYS A 156 13.29 -8.46 13.84
CA LYS A 156 14.59 -7.91 14.30
C LYS A 156 15.16 -8.55 15.57
N LEU A 157 14.51 -9.58 16.14
CA LEU A 157 15.00 -10.35 17.29
C LEU A 157 15.09 -11.85 17.03
N GLU A 158 15.42 -12.25 15.80
CA GLU A 158 16.47 -13.25 15.69
C GLU A 158 17.78 -12.53 15.35
N LYS A 159 18.35 -11.83 16.35
CA LYS A 159 19.79 -11.96 16.52
C LYS A 159 19.97 -13.45 16.79
N SER A 160 20.28 -14.16 15.71
CA SER A 160 20.62 -15.57 15.68
C SER A 160 21.35 -15.94 16.97
N ARG A 161 20.88 -17.00 17.66
CA ARG A 161 21.59 -17.60 18.79
C ARG A 161 23.06 -17.89 18.45
N ILE A 162 23.40 -18.03 17.18
CA ILE A 162 24.76 -18.26 16.67
C ILE A 162 25.69 -17.06 16.94
N ALA A 163 25.17 -15.82 16.96
CA ALA A 163 25.99 -14.64 17.30
C ALA A 163 26.25 -14.48 18.82
N LYS A 164 25.69 -15.37 19.65
CA LYS A 164 25.97 -15.46 21.10
C LYS A 164 26.92 -16.61 21.45
N GLU A 165 27.20 -17.50 20.50
CA GLU A 165 28.10 -18.66 20.71
C GLU A 165 29.47 -18.49 20.02
N LEU A 166 29.66 -17.46 19.18
CA LEU A 166 30.91 -17.22 18.44
C LEU A 166 31.58 -15.87 18.74
N GLY A 167 31.49 -15.38 19.98
CA GLY A 167 32.23 -14.21 20.44
C GLY A 167 32.07 -13.96 21.92
#